data_AF-A0A7C6UVT8-F1
#
_entry.id   AF-A0A7C6UVT8-F1
#
_cell.length_a   1.000
_cell.length_b   1.000
_cell.length_c   1.000
_cell.angle_alpha   90.00
_cell.angle_beta   90.00
_cell.angle_gamma   90.00
#
_symmetry.space_group_name_H-M   'P 1'
#
loop_
_entity.id
_entity.type
_entity.pdbx_description
1 polymer ?
#
loop_
_entity_poly.entity_id
_entity_poly.type
_entity_poly.pdbx_seq_one_letter_code
_entity_poly.pdbx_strand_id
1 'polypeptide(L)'
;GEVMGLLGPNGAGKTTAIRMIMGIMAPDAGEISFNFGDGPQPLDKSRIGYLPEERGLYDDARVIENLLYLAGLKGMPAAEARREALQWLERLDLGAYANQKLEKLSKGMQQKVQFIASILHRPVLVLFDEPFSGLDPVNQEIIKEIIRELRDGGTTVLLSAHQMNMVEELCDSIFLINHGREVLSGKLQAIKESYKEDIVELHYDPAEDSSFLKMIPGLRILREEPGLAVMRYSGSAEINALLQEFVSRLTVKAITVEKPPLHEIFVETVRERGEEIEVA
;
A
#
# COMPACT_ATOMS: atom_id res chain seq x y z
N GLY A 1 14.78 6.80 0.33
CA GLY A 1 13.41 6.59 0.77
C GLY A 1 13.04 5.14 0.61
N GLU A 2 12.06 4.69 1.37
CA GLU A 2 11.50 3.34 1.34
C GLU A 2 10.00 3.49 1.62
N VAL A 3 9.16 2.69 0.96
CA VAL A 3 7.73 2.58 1.27
C VAL A 3 7.51 1.30 2.06
N MET A 4 7.14 1.44 3.33
CA MET A 4 6.75 0.34 4.20
C MET A 4 5.22 0.29 4.32
N GLY A 5 4.61 -0.85 4.00
CA GLY A 5 3.20 -1.11 4.20
C GLY A 5 2.90 -1.59 5.63
N LEU A 6 2.04 -0.90 6.38
CA LEU A 6 1.49 -1.35 7.64
C LEU A 6 0.13 -2.02 7.40
N LEU A 7 0.09 -3.34 7.53
CA LEU A 7 -1.01 -4.19 7.08
C LEU A 7 -1.69 -4.89 8.24
N GLY A 8 -2.97 -5.20 8.08
CA GLY A 8 -3.73 -5.97 9.05
C GLY A 8 -5.22 -5.75 8.91
N PRO A 9 -6.07 -6.61 9.50
CA PRO A 9 -7.51 -6.42 9.48
C PRO A 9 -7.93 -5.15 10.24
N ASN A 10 -9.21 -4.80 10.12
CA ASN A 10 -9.78 -3.72 10.93
C ASN A 10 -9.67 -4.09 12.42
N GLY A 11 -9.30 -3.10 13.25
CA GLY A 11 -9.05 -3.34 14.68
C GLY A 11 -7.72 -4.01 15.02
N ALA A 12 -6.84 -4.31 14.05
CA ALA A 12 -5.53 -4.92 14.31
C ALA A 12 -4.55 -4.03 15.11
N GLY A 13 -4.83 -2.72 15.21
CA GLY A 13 -3.99 -1.74 15.92
C GLY A 13 -3.18 -0.78 15.03
N LYS A 14 -3.40 -0.78 13.69
CA LYS A 14 -2.68 0.09 12.74
C LYS A 14 -2.75 1.57 13.09
N THR A 15 -3.96 2.12 13.20
CA THR A 15 -4.19 3.53 13.55
C THR A 15 -3.66 3.86 14.95
N THR A 16 -3.77 2.93 15.90
CA THR A 16 -3.20 3.10 17.25
C THR A 16 -1.68 3.21 17.18
N ALA A 17 -1.00 2.34 16.41
CA ALA A 17 0.44 2.40 16.19
C ALA A 17 0.85 3.73 15.55
N ILE A 18 0.15 4.18 14.50
CA ILE A 18 0.38 5.48 13.86
C ILE A 18 0.22 6.64 14.85
N ARG A 19 -0.85 6.63 15.65
CA ARG A 19 -1.09 7.67 16.69
C ARG A 19 0.00 7.68 17.76
N MET A 20 0.55 6.52 18.12
CA MET A 20 1.70 6.42 19.02
C MET A 20 2.97 6.97 18.38
N ILE A 21 3.25 6.63 17.12
CA ILE A 21 4.39 7.18 16.36
C ILE A 21 4.28 8.71 16.28
N MET A 22 3.09 9.25 16.03
CA MET A 22 2.84 10.70 15.96
C MET A 22 2.82 11.40 17.33
N GLY A 23 3.01 10.68 18.43
CA GLY A 23 2.94 11.23 19.79
C GLY A 23 1.57 11.83 20.11
N ILE A 24 0.50 11.35 19.46
CA ILE A 24 -0.89 11.69 19.77
C ILE A 24 -1.37 10.83 20.94
N MET A 25 -0.87 9.60 21.03
CA MET A 25 -1.11 8.65 22.12
C MET A 25 0.24 8.20 22.69
N ALA A 26 0.35 8.03 24.01
CA ALA A 26 1.54 7.47 24.64
C ALA A 26 1.48 5.94 24.62
N PRO A 27 2.61 5.23 24.41
CA PRO A 27 2.66 3.79 24.60
C PRO A 27 2.57 3.43 26.08
N ASP A 28 1.94 2.30 26.41
CA ASP A 28 1.89 1.79 27.79
C ASP A 28 3.27 1.35 28.28
N ALA A 29 4.10 0.82 27.38
CA ALA A 29 5.47 0.39 27.61
C ALA A 29 6.30 0.47 26.31
N GLY A 30 7.62 0.50 26.46
CA GLY A 30 8.55 0.63 25.34
C GLY A 30 8.77 2.10 24.94
N GLU A 31 9.56 2.29 23.89
CA GLU A 31 9.97 3.62 23.41
C GLU A 31 9.87 3.69 21.89
N ILE A 32 9.57 4.89 21.38
CA ILE A 32 9.59 5.21 19.95
C ILE A 32 10.66 6.27 19.73
N SER A 33 11.65 5.93 18.92
CA SER A 33 12.76 6.83 18.56
C SER A 33 12.83 7.01 17.05
N PHE A 34 13.22 8.20 16.62
CA PHE A 34 13.40 8.54 15.21
C PHE A 34 14.89 8.67 14.90
N ASN A 35 15.29 8.36 13.67
CA ASN A 35 16.66 8.61 13.20
C ASN A 35 16.62 9.30 11.84
N PHE A 36 16.99 10.58 11.83
CA PHE A 36 17.07 11.40 10.63
C PHE A 36 18.51 11.60 10.13
N GLY A 37 19.44 10.75 10.57
CA GLY A 37 20.87 10.79 10.20
C GLY A 37 21.81 11.06 11.37
N ASP A 38 21.31 11.67 12.45
CA ASP A 38 22.09 12.09 13.62
C ASP A 38 21.93 11.15 14.84
N GLY A 39 21.40 9.95 14.61
CA GLY A 39 21.10 8.98 15.66
C GLY A 39 19.69 9.10 16.25
N PRO A 40 19.37 8.27 17.26
CA PRO A 40 18.05 8.23 17.89
C PRO A 40 17.70 9.56 18.56
N GLN A 41 16.53 10.10 18.22
CA GLN A 41 16.03 11.37 18.73
C GLN A 41 14.50 11.30 18.96
N PRO A 42 13.94 12.17 19.80
CA PRO A 42 12.49 12.25 19.99
C PRO A 42 11.79 12.75 18.72
N LEU A 43 10.46 12.67 18.75
CA LEU A 43 9.59 13.14 17.66
C LEU A 43 9.82 14.62 17.32
N ASP A 44 10.27 14.90 16.10
CA ASP A 44 10.24 16.24 15.50
C ASP A 44 9.08 16.32 14.49
N LYS A 45 7.95 16.89 14.94
CA LYS A 45 6.74 17.01 14.11
C LYS A 45 6.95 17.90 12.88
N SER A 46 7.96 18.77 12.84
CA SER A 46 8.22 19.62 11.66
C SER A 46 8.73 18.81 10.47
N ARG A 47 9.40 17.68 10.73
CA ARG A 47 10.00 16.80 9.72
C ARG A 47 9.06 15.72 9.20
N ILE A 48 7.87 15.59 9.78
CA ILE A 48 6.95 14.48 9.52
C ILE A 48 5.66 14.97 8.87
N GLY A 49 5.25 14.30 7.80
CA GLY A 49 3.94 14.39 7.19
C GLY A 49 2.98 13.37 7.79
N TYR A 50 1.73 13.75 8.00
CA TYR A 50 0.70 12.82 8.47
C TYR A 50 -0.62 13.08 7.75
N LEU A 51 -1.16 12.03 7.14
CA LEU A 51 -2.49 11.98 6.58
C LEU A 51 -3.34 11.02 7.44
N PRO A 52 -4.26 11.53 8.27
CA PRO A 52 -5.21 10.69 9.00
C PRO A 52 -6.29 10.10 8.07
N GLU A 53 -6.86 8.97 8.49
CA GLU A 53 -8.04 8.35 7.84
C GLU A 53 -9.25 9.30 7.90
N GLU A 54 -9.52 9.85 9.09
CA GLU A 54 -10.55 10.86 9.29
C GLU A 54 -10.06 12.22 8.79
N ARG A 55 -10.98 13.01 8.22
CA ARG A 55 -10.63 14.33 7.70
C ARG A 55 -10.38 15.32 8.81
N GLY A 56 -9.21 15.96 8.76
CA GLY A 56 -8.72 16.85 9.83
C GLY A 56 -8.58 18.32 9.44
N LEU A 57 -9.06 18.73 8.26
CA LEU A 57 -8.94 20.10 7.78
C LEU A 57 -10.12 20.98 8.23
N TYR A 58 -9.92 22.29 8.24
CA TYR A 58 -10.94 23.27 8.63
C TYR A 58 -11.94 23.50 7.50
N ASP A 59 -13.17 22.99 7.69
CA ASP A 59 -14.25 22.98 6.71
C ASP A 59 -14.69 24.39 6.25
N ASP A 60 -14.73 25.35 7.17
CA ASP A 60 -15.21 26.71 6.94
C ASP A 60 -14.16 27.64 6.32
N ALA A 61 -12.89 27.25 6.36
CA ALA A 61 -11.75 27.96 5.79
C ALA A 61 -11.54 27.61 4.31
N ARG A 62 -10.84 28.49 3.58
CA ARG A 62 -10.51 28.24 2.19
C ARG A 62 -9.44 27.15 2.07
N VAL A 63 -9.42 26.45 0.94
CA VAL A 63 -8.42 25.42 0.64
C VAL A 63 -7.00 25.94 0.81
N ILE A 64 -6.68 27.10 0.22
CA ILE A 64 -5.33 27.69 0.33
C ILE A 64 -5.00 28.11 1.77
N GLU A 65 -5.98 28.57 2.55
CA GLU A 65 -5.77 29.00 3.93
C GLU A 65 -5.42 27.80 4.83
N ASN A 66 -6.10 26.67 4.63
CA ASN A 66 -5.77 25.39 5.28
C ASN A 66 -4.31 24.99 5.02
N LEU A 67 -3.90 24.98 3.75
CA LEU A 67 -2.56 24.56 3.34
C LEU A 67 -1.48 25.48 3.93
N LEU A 68 -1.68 26.79 3.86
CA LEU A 68 -0.75 27.78 4.41
C LEU A 68 -0.62 27.70 5.92
N TYR A 69 -1.74 27.52 6.62
CA TYR A 69 -1.75 27.38 8.07
C TYR A 69 -0.94 26.16 8.52
N LEU A 70 -1.23 24.99 7.95
CA LEU A 70 -0.55 23.74 8.30
C LEU A 70 0.94 23.76 7.92
N ALA A 71 1.29 24.30 6.75
CA ALA A 71 2.70 24.48 6.36
C ALA A 71 3.44 25.44 7.31
N GLY A 72 2.79 26.50 7.77
CA GLY A 72 3.34 27.43 8.76
C GLY A 72 3.64 26.75 10.10
N LEU A 73 2.77 25.85 10.57
CA LEU A 73 3.03 25.04 11.77
C LEU A 73 4.24 24.11 11.62
N LYS A 74 4.61 23.77 10.38
CA LYS A 74 5.81 22.98 10.05
C LYS A 74 7.05 23.84 9.81
N GLY A 75 6.95 25.16 9.97
CA GLY A 75 8.07 26.10 9.84
C GLY A 75 8.34 26.57 8.40
N MET A 76 7.44 26.30 7.45
CA MET A 76 7.61 26.72 6.06
C MET A 76 7.36 28.23 5.92
N PRO A 77 8.24 28.99 5.22
CA PRO A 77 8.01 30.42 4.96
C PRO A 77 6.73 30.65 4.15
N ALA A 78 5.89 31.62 4.56
CA ALA A 78 4.57 31.84 3.95
C ALA A 78 4.60 32.05 2.43
N ALA A 79 5.60 32.76 1.91
CA ALA A 79 5.76 32.98 0.48
C ALA A 79 6.09 31.68 -0.29
N GLU A 80 6.92 30.83 0.28
CA GLU A 80 7.25 29.51 -0.29
C GLU A 80 6.04 28.59 -0.20
N ALA A 81 5.41 28.48 0.97
CA ALA A 81 4.22 27.68 1.20
C ALA A 81 3.11 28.02 0.19
N ARG A 82 2.89 29.31 -0.09
CA ARG A 82 1.88 29.74 -1.07
C ARG A 82 2.22 29.31 -2.50
N ARG A 83 3.48 29.44 -2.90
CA ARG A 83 3.93 29.04 -4.23
C ARG A 83 3.77 27.54 -4.43
N GLU A 84 4.28 26.75 -3.50
CA GLU A 84 4.23 25.28 -3.56
C GLU A 84 2.79 24.77 -3.45
N ALA A 85 1.96 25.37 -2.59
CA ALA A 85 0.56 24.97 -2.44
C ALA A 85 -0.21 25.16 -3.74
N LEU A 86 -0.02 26.29 -4.44
CA LEU A 86 -0.66 26.52 -5.74
C LEU A 86 -0.20 25.50 -6.79
N GLN A 87 1.11 25.17 -6.83
CA GLN A 87 1.63 24.15 -7.74
C GLN A 87 1.03 22.76 -7.46
N TRP A 88 0.93 22.37 -6.20
CA TRP A 88 0.30 21.10 -5.81
C TRP A 88 -1.20 21.07 -6.12
N LEU A 89 -1.89 22.19 -5.91
CA LEU A 89 -3.30 22.30 -6.28
C LEU A 89 -3.49 22.17 -7.78
N GLU A 90 -2.67 22.81 -8.62
CA GLU A 90 -2.72 22.63 -10.08
C GLU A 90 -2.42 21.17 -10.46
N ARG A 91 -1.38 20.56 -9.89
CA ARG A 91 -0.98 19.16 -10.16
C ARG A 91 -2.10 18.15 -9.85
N LEU A 92 -2.97 18.45 -8.89
CA LEU A 92 -4.07 17.59 -8.47
C LEU A 92 -5.44 18.07 -8.97
N ASP A 93 -5.48 18.91 -10.01
CA ASP A 93 -6.70 19.46 -10.62
C ASP A 93 -7.62 20.22 -9.64
N LEU A 94 -7.01 20.93 -8.70
CA LEU A 94 -7.66 21.72 -7.65
C LEU A 94 -7.34 23.22 -7.72
N GLY A 95 -6.60 23.69 -8.72
CA GLY A 95 -6.20 25.09 -8.88
C GLY A 95 -7.37 26.09 -8.79
N ALA A 96 -8.45 25.81 -9.52
CA ALA A 96 -9.67 26.63 -9.52
C ALA A 96 -10.41 26.67 -8.16
N TYR A 97 -10.09 25.74 -7.25
CA TYR A 97 -10.74 25.59 -5.95
C TYR A 97 -9.93 26.21 -4.80
N ALA A 98 -8.75 26.78 -5.07
CA ALA A 98 -7.86 27.34 -4.04
C ALA A 98 -8.55 28.33 -3.10
N ASN A 99 -9.47 29.16 -3.63
CA ASN A 99 -10.21 30.16 -2.86
C ASN A 99 -11.61 29.72 -2.43
N GLN A 100 -12.00 28.47 -2.71
CA GLN A 100 -13.26 27.91 -2.24
C GLN A 100 -13.11 27.40 -0.81
N LYS A 101 -14.22 27.43 -0.06
CA LYS A 101 -14.30 26.77 1.24
C LYS A 101 -14.19 25.27 1.09
N LEU A 102 -13.49 24.62 2.01
CA LEU A 102 -13.26 23.18 1.95
C LEU A 102 -14.57 22.36 1.99
N GLU A 103 -15.56 22.79 2.78
CA GLU A 103 -16.89 22.15 2.87
C GLU A 103 -17.63 22.06 1.53
N LYS A 104 -17.28 22.90 0.55
CA LYS A 104 -17.91 22.91 -0.78
C LYS A 104 -17.29 21.90 -1.76
N LEU A 105 -16.15 21.33 -1.41
CA LEU A 105 -15.45 20.34 -2.23
C LEU A 105 -16.08 18.96 -2.06
N SER A 106 -15.96 18.11 -3.08
CA SER A 106 -16.35 16.71 -2.94
C SER A 106 -15.45 15.99 -1.95
N LYS A 107 -15.92 14.84 -1.45
CA LYS A 107 -15.15 13.97 -0.55
C LYS A 107 -13.74 13.65 -1.07
N GLY A 108 -13.61 13.28 -2.34
CA GLY A 108 -12.31 12.97 -2.96
C GLY A 108 -11.43 14.20 -3.15
N MET A 109 -12.02 15.37 -3.45
CA MET A 109 -11.26 16.62 -3.52
C MET A 109 -10.71 17.04 -2.16
N GLN A 110 -11.48 16.88 -1.08
CA GLN A 110 -10.99 17.12 0.28
C GLN A 110 -9.83 16.18 0.63
N GLN A 111 -9.92 14.90 0.25
CA GLN A 111 -8.84 13.93 0.43
C GLN A 111 -7.56 14.38 -0.27
N LYS A 112 -7.66 14.90 -1.51
CA LYS A 112 -6.51 15.46 -2.24
C LYS A 112 -5.92 16.68 -1.53
N VAL A 113 -6.73 17.60 -1.00
CA VAL A 113 -6.21 18.74 -0.21
C VAL A 113 -5.47 18.26 1.04
N GLN A 114 -6.02 17.25 1.73
CA GLN A 114 -5.40 16.69 2.93
C GLN A 114 -4.08 15.98 2.60
N PHE A 115 -4.02 15.27 1.47
CA PHE A 115 -2.80 14.69 0.95
C PHE A 115 -1.74 15.76 0.70
N ILE A 116 -2.08 16.86 0.01
CA ILE A 116 -1.17 18.00 -0.19
C ILE A 116 -0.66 18.52 1.15
N ALA A 117 -1.56 18.76 2.12
CA ALA A 117 -1.21 19.27 3.44
C ALA A 117 -0.17 18.40 4.16
N SER A 118 -0.20 17.08 3.94
CA SER A 118 0.71 16.14 4.56
C SER A 118 2.14 16.17 3.96
N ILE A 119 2.30 16.63 2.72
CA ILE A 119 3.60 16.59 2.00
C ILE A 119 4.16 17.97 1.63
N LEU A 120 3.36 19.03 1.74
CA LEU A 120 3.69 20.38 1.27
C LEU A 120 5.00 20.92 1.85
N HIS A 121 5.28 20.62 3.12
CA HIS A 121 6.49 21.06 3.83
C HIS A 121 7.72 20.17 3.57
N ARG A 122 7.68 19.29 2.58
CA ARG A 122 8.77 18.37 2.17
C ARG A 122 9.32 17.55 3.36
N PRO A 123 8.46 16.76 4.03
CA PRO A 123 8.88 15.91 5.14
C PRO A 123 9.89 14.84 4.72
N VAL A 124 10.70 14.38 5.68
CA VAL A 124 11.62 13.24 5.49
C VAL A 124 10.93 11.90 5.79
N LEU A 125 9.83 11.93 6.55
CA LEU A 125 8.98 10.78 6.86
C LEU A 125 7.52 11.18 6.67
N VAL A 126 6.73 10.36 5.96
CA VAL A 126 5.29 10.56 5.82
C VAL A 126 4.54 9.31 6.27
N LEU A 127 3.50 9.52 7.08
CA LEU A 127 2.56 8.48 7.48
C LEU A 127 1.24 8.71 6.75
N PHE A 128 0.85 7.76 5.93
CA PHE A 128 -0.43 7.77 5.23
C PHE A 128 -1.37 6.72 5.83
N ASP A 129 -2.45 7.15 6.47
CA ASP A 129 -3.52 6.26 6.93
C ASP A 129 -4.66 6.25 5.91
N GLU A 130 -4.74 5.17 5.14
CA GLU A 130 -5.70 4.96 4.05
C GLU A 130 -5.76 6.11 3.01
N PRO A 131 -4.63 6.49 2.37
CA PRO A 131 -4.57 7.68 1.52
C PRO A 131 -5.49 7.64 0.30
N PHE A 132 -5.91 6.45 -0.12
CA PHE A 132 -6.68 6.20 -1.32
C PHE A 132 -8.19 6.16 -1.07
N SER A 133 -8.62 6.24 0.20
CA SER A 133 -10.03 6.15 0.58
C SER A 133 -10.85 7.27 -0.06
N GLY A 134 -11.96 6.90 -0.71
CA GLY A 134 -12.88 7.85 -1.35
C GLY A 134 -12.37 8.52 -2.63
N LEU A 135 -11.24 8.04 -3.20
CA LEU A 135 -10.77 8.44 -4.52
C LEU A 135 -11.26 7.46 -5.60
N ASP A 136 -11.56 7.99 -6.78
CA ASP A 136 -11.76 7.17 -7.99
C ASP A 136 -10.43 6.57 -8.49
N PRO A 137 -10.47 5.53 -9.35
CA PRO A 137 -9.25 4.85 -9.81
C PRO A 137 -8.22 5.77 -10.47
N VAL A 138 -8.66 6.81 -11.20
CA VAL A 138 -7.73 7.74 -11.88
C VAL A 138 -6.96 8.56 -10.85
N ASN A 139 -7.65 9.10 -9.84
CA ASN A 139 -6.98 9.84 -8.77
C ASN A 139 -6.12 8.93 -7.89
N GLN A 140 -6.48 7.65 -7.72
CA GLN A 140 -5.61 6.70 -7.01
C GLN A 140 -4.27 6.55 -7.71
N GLU A 141 -4.23 6.36 -9.04
CA GLU A 141 -2.98 6.26 -9.80
C GLU A 141 -2.08 7.50 -9.64
N ILE A 142 -2.67 8.70 -9.69
CA ILE A 142 -1.90 9.94 -9.49
C ILE A 142 -1.25 9.97 -8.09
N ILE A 143 -1.99 9.55 -7.05
CA ILE A 143 -1.45 9.49 -5.68
C ILE A 143 -0.35 8.43 -5.58
N LYS A 144 -0.50 7.28 -6.24
CA LYS A 144 0.54 6.23 -6.32
C LYS A 144 1.83 6.77 -6.93
N GLU A 145 1.73 7.48 -8.05
CA GLU A 145 2.89 8.12 -8.70
C GLU A 145 3.58 9.11 -7.76
N ILE A 146 2.83 9.95 -7.05
CA ILE A 146 3.41 10.89 -6.09
C ILE A 146 4.11 10.16 -4.94
N ILE A 147 3.55 9.06 -4.43
CA ILE A 147 4.20 8.26 -3.38
C ILE A 147 5.54 7.68 -3.88
N ARG A 148 5.58 7.19 -5.13
CA ARG A 148 6.82 6.72 -5.76
C ARG A 148 7.85 7.85 -5.89
N GLU A 149 7.43 9.02 -6.34
CA GLU A 149 8.30 10.20 -6.43
C GLU A 149 8.86 10.63 -5.07
N LEU A 150 8.05 10.59 -4.01
CA LEU A 150 8.50 10.88 -2.65
C LEU A 150 9.58 9.88 -2.20
N ARG A 151 9.34 8.58 -2.40
CA ARG A 151 10.30 7.51 -2.11
C ARG A 151 11.61 7.73 -2.85
N ASP A 152 11.53 7.96 -4.16
CA ASP A 152 12.68 8.14 -5.05
C ASP A 152 13.44 9.44 -4.74
N GLY A 153 12.73 10.46 -4.26
CA GLY A 153 13.28 11.72 -3.74
C GLY A 153 13.93 11.59 -2.35
N GLY A 154 13.88 10.42 -1.72
CA GLY A 154 14.55 10.15 -0.45
C GLY A 154 13.62 10.02 0.75
N THR A 155 12.35 10.41 0.64
CA THR A 155 11.36 10.38 1.73
C THR A 155 11.04 8.95 2.15
N THR A 156 10.98 8.69 3.46
CA THR A 156 10.47 7.42 4.00
C THR A 156 8.95 7.51 4.11
N VAL A 157 8.23 6.48 3.68
CA VAL A 157 6.77 6.44 3.68
C VAL A 157 6.30 5.23 4.48
N LEU A 158 5.45 5.46 5.48
CA LEU A 158 4.69 4.43 6.15
C LEU A 158 3.24 4.49 5.64
N LEU A 159 2.80 3.45 4.94
CA LEU A 159 1.50 3.37 4.30
C LEU A 159 0.63 2.36 5.04
N SER A 160 -0.38 2.82 5.77
CA SER A 160 -1.46 1.96 6.27
C SER A 160 -2.49 1.76 5.16
N ALA A 161 -2.68 0.50 4.78
CA ALA A 161 -3.63 0.09 3.76
C ALA A 161 -4.21 -1.29 4.12
N HIS A 162 -5.48 -1.50 3.80
CA HIS A 162 -6.13 -2.81 3.88
C HIS A 162 -6.16 -3.53 2.51
N GLN A 163 -5.87 -2.82 1.41
CA GLN A 163 -5.91 -3.35 0.05
C GLN A 163 -4.54 -3.93 -0.35
N MET A 164 -4.42 -5.26 -0.28
CA MET A 164 -3.15 -5.98 -0.47
C MET A 164 -2.54 -5.79 -1.87
N ASN A 165 -3.37 -5.66 -2.91
CA ASN A 165 -2.93 -5.37 -4.28
C ASN A 165 -2.15 -4.04 -4.36
N MET A 166 -2.62 -3.00 -3.67
CA MET A 166 -1.95 -1.69 -3.68
C MET A 166 -0.64 -1.73 -2.91
N VAL A 167 -0.59 -2.54 -1.87
CA VAL A 167 0.63 -2.77 -1.09
C VAL A 167 1.67 -3.46 -1.95
N GLU A 168 1.27 -4.48 -2.71
CA GLU A 168 2.17 -5.16 -3.64
C GLU A 168 2.74 -4.24 -4.71
N GLU A 169 1.95 -3.28 -5.17
CA GLU A 169 2.33 -2.35 -6.23
C GLU A 169 3.25 -1.19 -5.75
N LEU A 170 3.21 -0.85 -4.46
CA LEU A 170 3.85 0.36 -3.92
C LEU A 170 4.95 0.09 -2.91
N CYS A 171 4.84 -0.98 -2.12
CA CYS A 171 5.67 -1.17 -0.94
C CYS A 171 6.94 -1.96 -1.25
N ASP A 172 8.06 -1.48 -0.72
CA ASP A 172 9.34 -2.19 -0.74
C ASP A 172 9.39 -3.25 0.38
N SER A 173 8.77 -2.93 1.52
CA SER A 173 8.66 -3.78 2.70
C SER A 173 7.27 -3.71 3.32
N ILE A 174 6.95 -4.71 4.13
CA ILE A 174 5.68 -4.78 4.85
C ILE A 174 5.88 -5.12 6.32
N PHE A 175 4.97 -4.64 7.14
CA PHE A 175 4.78 -5.02 8.52
C PHE A 175 3.32 -5.39 8.72
N LEU A 176 3.07 -6.67 8.95
CA LEU A 176 1.76 -7.23 9.14
C LEU A 176 1.46 -7.37 10.64
N ILE A 177 0.41 -6.70 11.09
CA ILE A 177 -0.06 -6.72 12.47
C ILE A 177 -1.42 -7.40 12.57
N ASN A 178 -1.61 -8.22 13.59
CA ASN A 178 -2.92 -8.74 14.00
C ASN A 178 -3.02 -8.75 15.53
N HIS A 179 -4.16 -8.31 16.07
CA HIS A 179 -4.37 -8.19 17.53
C HIS A 179 -3.18 -7.55 18.29
N GLY A 180 -2.58 -6.50 17.73
CA GLY A 180 -1.45 -5.80 18.35
C GLY A 180 -0.11 -6.54 18.29
N ARG A 181 0.01 -7.64 17.54
CA ARG A 181 1.21 -8.46 17.42
C ARG A 181 1.71 -8.56 16.00
N GLU A 182 3.03 -8.65 15.85
CA GLU A 182 3.67 -8.92 14.56
C GLU A 182 3.31 -10.33 14.07
N VAL A 183 2.70 -10.38 12.88
CA VAL A 183 2.44 -11.61 12.15
C VAL A 183 3.62 -11.91 11.22
N LEU A 184 4.05 -10.91 10.47
CA LEU A 184 5.10 -11.02 9.46
C LEU A 184 5.73 -9.64 9.22
N SER A 185 7.05 -9.58 9.06
CA SER A 185 7.71 -8.35 8.63
C SER A 185 8.92 -8.64 7.75
N GLY A 186 9.18 -7.77 6.78
CA GLY A 186 10.35 -7.84 5.94
C GLY A 186 10.14 -7.24 4.55
N LYS A 187 11.14 -7.42 3.68
CA LYS A 187 11.06 -7.02 2.28
C LYS A 187 9.97 -7.83 1.59
N LEU A 188 9.08 -7.16 0.86
CA LEU A 188 7.94 -7.78 0.20
C LEU A 188 8.39 -8.91 -0.74
N GLN A 189 9.42 -8.64 -1.55
CA GLN A 189 9.95 -9.61 -2.50
C GLN A 189 10.48 -10.87 -1.80
N ALA A 190 11.24 -10.71 -0.72
CA ALA A 190 11.78 -11.84 0.04
C ALA A 190 10.67 -12.68 0.71
N ILE A 191 9.61 -12.02 1.18
CA ILE A 191 8.42 -12.69 1.71
C ILE A 191 7.76 -13.52 0.61
N LYS A 192 7.48 -12.94 -0.56
CA LYS A 192 6.87 -13.68 -1.70
C LYS A 192 7.76 -14.82 -2.16
N GLU A 193 9.08 -14.64 -2.20
CA GLU A 193 10.04 -15.68 -2.59
C GLU A 193 10.16 -16.83 -1.58
N SER A 194 9.90 -16.56 -0.30
CA SER A 194 9.91 -17.60 0.74
C SER A 194 8.79 -18.63 0.58
N TYR A 195 7.73 -18.29 -0.17
CA TYR A 195 6.65 -19.20 -0.51
C TYR A 195 7.10 -20.21 -1.57
N LYS A 196 7.00 -21.49 -1.19
CA LYS A 196 7.52 -22.62 -1.97
C LYS A 196 6.68 -22.93 -3.21
N GLU A 197 5.38 -22.61 -3.17
CA GLU A 197 4.45 -22.86 -4.26
C GLU A 197 4.34 -21.63 -5.17
N ASP A 198 4.27 -21.87 -6.47
CA ASP A 198 3.96 -20.86 -7.48
C ASP A 198 2.49 -20.99 -7.92
N ILE A 199 1.89 -19.88 -8.33
CA ILE A 199 0.62 -19.85 -9.06
C ILE A 199 0.93 -19.91 -10.55
N VAL A 200 0.36 -20.92 -11.21
CA VAL A 200 0.48 -21.14 -12.65
C VAL A 200 -0.88 -20.91 -13.29
N GLU A 201 -0.96 -19.89 -14.12
CA GLU A 201 -2.14 -19.61 -14.94
C GLU A 201 -1.86 -20.01 -16.38
N LEU A 202 -2.64 -20.95 -16.90
CA LEU A 202 -2.48 -21.55 -18.22
C LEU A 202 -3.72 -21.27 -19.07
N HIS A 203 -3.53 -20.57 -20.18
CA HIS A 203 -4.54 -20.35 -21.22
C HIS A 203 -4.26 -21.26 -22.41
N TYR A 204 -5.26 -22.01 -22.87
CA TYR A 204 -5.11 -23.01 -23.95
C TYR A 204 -6.33 -23.04 -24.89
N ASP A 205 -6.30 -23.91 -25.90
CA ASP A 205 -7.46 -24.13 -26.75
C ASP A 205 -8.56 -24.88 -25.97
N PRO A 206 -9.77 -24.30 -25.79
CA PRO A 206 -10.85 -24.93 -25.05
C PRO A 206 -11.35 -26.25 -25.67
N ALA A 207 -10.98 -26.57 -26.91
CA ALA A 207 -11.34 -27.84 -27.55
C ALA A 207 -10.44 -29.02 -27.14
N GLU A 208 -9.29 -28.77 -26.51
CA GLU A 208 -8.32 -29.79 -26.12
C GLU A 208 -8.54 -30.32 -24.69
N ASP A 209 -8.09 -31.55 -24.43
CA ASP A 209 -8.27 -32.20 -23.14
C ASP A 209 -7.19 -31.79 -22.12
N SER A 210 -7.62 -31.12 -21.04
CA SER A 210 -6.79 -30.71 -19.91
C SER A 210 -6.72 -31.74 -18.78
N SER A 211 -7.35 -32.91 -18.91
CA SER A 211 -7.42 -33.92 -17.85
C SER A 211 -6.03 -34.36 -17.33
N PHE A 212 -5.00 -34.31 -18.18
CA PHE A 212 -3.63 -34.66 -17.81
C PHE A 212 -3.03 -33.74 -16.74
N LEU A 213 -3.49 -32.49 -16.61
CA LEU A 213 -3.02 -31.56 -15.58
C LEU A 213 -3.20 -32.15 -14.17
N LYS A 214 -4.24 -32.96 -13.95
CA LYS A 214 -4.51 -33.63 -12.66
C LYS A 214 -3.52 -34.74 -12.33
N MET A 215 -2.76 -35.21 -13.32
CA MET A 215 -1.78 -36.29 -13.17
C MET A 215 -0.36 -35.77 -12.94
N ILE A 216 -0.13 -34.47 -13.10
CA ILE A 216 1.20 -33.87 -12.96
C ILE A 216 1.58 -33.78 -11.47
N PRO A 217 2.69 -34.39 -11.04
CA PRO A 217 3.13 -34.32 -9.65
C PRO A 217 3.37 -32.88 -9.18
N GLY A 218 2.90 -32.57 -7.97
CA GLY A 218 3.09 -31.26 -7.36
C GLY A 218 2.18 -30.16 -7.91
N LEU A 219 1.32 -30.44 -8.89
CA LEU A 219 0.33 -29.53 -9.45
C LEU A 219 -1.04 -29.74 -8.78
N ARG A 220 -1.62 -28.66 -8.24
CA ARG A 220 -2.95 -28.65 -7.64
C ARG A 220 -3.83 -27.62 -8.34
N ILE A 221 -4.87 -28.08 -9.02
CA ILE A 221 -5.83 -27.19 -9.68
C ILE A 221 -6.64 -26.41 -8.63
N LEU A 222 -6.65 -25.09 -8.75
CA LEU A 222 -7.48 -24.19 -7.95
C LEU A 222 -8.79 -23.84 -8.67
N ARG A 223 -8.68 -23.59 -9.99
CA ARG A 223 -9.81 -23.24 -10.86
C ARG A 223 -9.57 -23.79 -12.26
N GLU A 224 -10.59 -24.39 -12.85
CA GLU A 224 -10.56 -24.94 -14.21
C GLU A 224 -11.84 -24.53 -14.94
N GLU A 225 -11.66 -23.86 -16.07
CA GLU A 225 -12.72 -23.41 -16.98
C GLU A 225 -12.31 -23.74 -18.43
N PRO A 226 -13.23 -23.78 -19.40
CA PRO A 226 -12.88 -24.04 -20.79
C PRO A 226 -11.80 -23.06 -21.30
N GLY A 227 -10.59 -23.59 -21.54
CA GLY A 227 -9.43 -22.84 -22.03
C GLY A 227 -8.63 -22.09 -20.96
N LEU A 228 -8.92 -22.29 -19.67
CA LEU A 228 -8.20 -21.67 -18.55
C LEU A 228 -8.02 -22.65 -17.37
N ALA A 229 -6.78 -22.81 -16.90
CA ALA A 229 -6.48 -23.50 -15.66
C ALA A 229 -5.60 -22.63 -14.76
N VAL A 230 -6.04 -22.41 -13.51
CA VAL A 230 -5.25 -21.77 -12.44
C VAL A 230 -4.86 -22.84 -11.44
N MET A 231 -3.56 -22.97 -11.19
CA MET A 231 -2.97 -24.08 -10.46
C MET A 231 -1.95 -23.59 -9.45
N ARG A 232 -1.77 -24.34 -8.36
CA ARG A 232 -0.56 -24.25 -7.53
C ARG A 232 0.44 -25.29 -7.94
N TYR A 233 1.70 -24.91 -7.96
CA TYR A 233 2.80 -25.79 -8.28
C TYR A 233 3.87 -25.74 -7.19
N SER A 234 4.11 -26.88 -6.54
CA SER A 234 5.11 -27.03 -5.48
C SER A 234 6.51 -27.40 -5.99
N GLY A 235 6.65 -27.69 -7.27
CA GLY A 235 7.89 -28.12 -7.92
C GLY A 235 8.69 -27.00 -8.58
N SER A 236 8.74 -25.80 -8.01
CA SER A 236 9.33 -24.59 -8.64
C SER A 236 10.71 -24.79 -9.31
N ALA A 237 11.54 -25.71 -8.80
CA ALA A 237 12.83 -26.08 -9.39
C ALA A 237 12.75 -26.75 -10.79
N GLU A 238 11.60 -27.32 -11.15
CA GLU A 238 11.34 -28.06 -12.38
C GLU A 238 10.33 -27.32 -13.29
N ILE A 239 10.15 -26.01 -13.10
CA ILE A 239 9.15 -25.22 -13.84
C ILE A 239 9.30 -25.37 -15.36
N ASN A 240 10.52 -25.41 -15.88
CA ASN A 240 10.74 -25.59 -17.33
C ASN A 240 10.23 -26.94 -17.84
N ALA A 241 10.32 -28.01 -17.04
CA ALA A 241 9.79 -29.32 -17.40
C ALA A 241 8.26 -29.29 -17.43
N LEU A 242 7.63 -28.61 -16.46
CA LEU A 242 6.19 -28.38 -16.43
C LEU A 242 5.71 -27.63 -17.69
N LEU A 243 6.39 -26.52 -18.04
CA LEU A 243 6.04 -25.72 -19.23
C LEU A 243 6.17 -26.55 -20.52
N GLN A 244 7.20 -27.39 -20.64
CA GLN A 244 7.37 -28.31 -21.77
C GLN A 244 6.22 -29.32 -21.85
N GLU A 245 5.77 -29.85 -20.71
CA GLU A 245 4.64 -30.77 -20.67
C GLU A 245 3.35 -30.11 -21.20
N PHE A 246 3.09 -28.85 -20.83
CA PHE A 246 1.93 -28.11 -21.34
C PHE A 246 1.98 -27.92 -22.85
N VAL A 247 3.07 -27.36 -23.38
CA VAL A 247 3.18 -27.07 -24.83
C VAL A 247 3.26 -28.33 -25.70
N SER A 248 3.61 -29.48 -25.12
CA SER A 248 3.65 -30.76 -25.84
C SER A 248 2.27 -31.39 -26.05
N ARG A 249 1.26 -30.99 -25.26
CA ARG A 249 -0.07 -31.59 -25.25
C ARG A 249 -1.19 -30.61 -25.55
N LEU A 250 -0.94 -29.32 -25.38
CA LEU A 250 -1.90 -28.25 -25.57
C LEU A 250 -1.36 -27.19 -26.52
N THR A 251 -2.28 -26.61 -27.28
CA THR A 251 -2.12 -25.36 -27.99
C THR A 251 -2.22 -24.21 -26.98
N VAL A 252 -1.09 -23.93 -26.35
CA VAL A 252 -0.95 -22.89 -25.32
C VAL A 252 -1.06 -21.49 -25.95
N LYS A 253 -1.92 -20.66 -25.36
CA LYS A 253 -2.10 -19.23 -25.71
C LYS A 253 -1.30 -18.30 -24.80
N ALA A 254 -1.24 -18.60 -23.51
CA ALA A 254 -0.46 -17.85 -22.53
C ALA A 254 -0.15 -18.73 -21.32
N ILE A 255 1.02 -18.51 -20.70
CA ILE A 255 1.37 -19.09 -19.40
C ILE A 255 1.95 -17.99 -18.53
N THR A 256 1.41 -17.85 -17.32
CA THR A 256 1.93 -16.97 -16.28
C THR A 256 2.36 -17.82 -15.10
N VAL A 257 3.55 -17.56 -14.57
CA VAL A 257 4.08 -18.20 -13.36
C VAL A 257 4.47 -17.10 -12.40
N GLU A 258 3.73 -17.00 -11.30
CA GLU A 258 3.89 -15.93 -10.32
C GLU A 258 3.88 -16.49 -8.90
N LYS A 259 4.44 -15.72 -7.96
CA LYS A 259 4.26 -16.02 -6.55
C LYS A 259 2.82 -15.72 -6.12
N PRO A 260 2.28 -16.45 -5.13
CA PRO A 260 0.95 -16.16 -4.59
C PRO A 260 0.79 -14.67 -4.24
N PRO A 261 -0.39 -14.09 -4.48
CA PRO A 261 -0.65 -12.72 -4.10
C PRO A 261 -0.56 -12.57 -2.58
N LEU A 262 -0.17 -11.38 -2.12
CA LEU A 262 0.04 -11.08 -0.71
C LEU A 262 -1.19 -11.36 0.16
N HIS A 263 -2.40 -11.22 -0.41
CA HIS A 263 -3.63 -11.60 0.27
C HIS A 263 -3.69 -13.09 0.64
N GLU A 264 -3.28 -13.99 -0.26
CA GLU A 264 -3.26 -15.43 0.05
C GLU A 264 -2.20 -15.76 1.10
N ILE A 265 -1.01 -15.18 0.95
CA ILE A 265 0.09 -15.27 1.93
C ILE A 265 -0.39 -14.86 3.33
N PHE A 266 -1.12 -13.75 3.41
CA PHE A 266 -1.73 -13.27 4.64
C PHE A 266 -2.71 -14.30 5.23
N VAL A 267 -3.69 -14.75 4.45
CA VAL A 267 -4.74 -15.67 4.92
C VAL A 267 -4.13 -16.98 5.42
N GLU A 268 -3.14 -17.52 4.72
CA GLU A 268 -2.44 -18.74 5.15
C GLU A 268 -1.66 -18.53 6.45
N THR A 269 -0.87 -17.45 6.54
CA THR A 269 -0.05 -17.17 7.73
C THR A 269 -0.90 -16.99 8.98
N VAL A 270 -2.05 -16.31 8.89
CA VAL A 270 -2.95 -16.10 10.03
C VAL A 270 -3.68 -17.41 10.41
N ARG A 271 -4.12 -18.20 9.42
CA ARG A 271 -4.74 -19.51 9.68
C ARG A 271 -3.79 -20.49 10.35
N GLU A 272 -2.53 -20.56 9.91
CA GLU A 272 -1.51 -21.41 10.53
C GLU A 272 -1.25 -21.07 12.00
N ARG A 273 -1.42 -19.80 12.37
CA ARG A 273 -1.31 -19.33 13.76
C ARG A 273 -2.57 -19.55 14.61
N GLY A 274 -3.64 -20.08 14.02
CA GLY A 274 -4.90 -20.38 14.72
C GLY A 274 -5.74 -19.15 15.07
N GLU A 275 -5.54 -18.03 14.38
CA GLU A 275 -6.31 -16.79 14.59
C GLU A 275 -7.46 -16.73 13.56
N GLU A 276 -8.69 -16.46 13.99
CA GLU A 276 -9.86 -16.29 13.10
C GLU A 276 -9.74 -14.96 12.34
N ILE A 277 -9.89 -15.01 11.01
CA ILE A 277 -10.02 -13.81 10.19
C ILE A 277 -11.51 -13.57 9.97
N GLU A 278 -12.07 -12.51 10.56
CA GLU A 278 -13.32 -11.93 10.05
C GLU A 278 -13.01 -11.25 8.71
N VAL A 279 -13.35 -11.93 7.62
CA VAL A 279 -13.28 -11.35 6.28
C VAL A 279 -14.48 -10.41 6.14
N ALA A 280 -14.21 -9.10 6.07
CA ALA A 280 -15.20 -8.09 5.71
C ALA A 280 -15.28 -7.92 4.19
#